data_AF-A0A973DN14-F1
#
_entry.id   AF-A0A973DN14-F1
#
_cell.length_a   1.000
_cell.length_b   1.000
_cell.length_c   1.000
_cell.angle_alpha   90.00
_cell.angle_beta   90.00
_cell.angle_gamma   90.00
#
_symmetry.space_group_name_H-M   'P 1'
#
loop_
_entity.id
_entity.type
_entity.pdbx_description
1 polymer ?
#
loop_
_entity_poly.entity_id
_entity_poly.type
_entity_poly.pdbx_seq_one_letter_code
_entity_poly.pdbx_strand_id
1 'polypeptide(L)'
;MLKTIAGSWHQAKELKKAVKFYGMAAAVENNGNLYYKQGQLSFELENYKAAIKSLNKALATDNFTKRDNAIMTIAQSHFYSDRFKSAYSMMKKAAAGKNKSVVKNAKLWLKHIKESAKTRKIAYK
;
A
#
# COMPACT_ATOMS: atom_id res chain seq x y z
N MET A 1 23.96 -4.01 3.11
CA MET A 1 24.30 -3.10 2.00
C MET A 1 23.09 -2.74 1.13
N LEU A 2 22.25 -3.71 0.72
CA LEU A 2 21.11 -3.48 -0.20
C LEU A 2 20.10 -2.44 0.29
N LYS A 3 19.73 -2.47 1.59
CA LYS A 3 18.85 -1.45 2.20
C LYS A 3 19.40 -0.03 2.06
N THR A 4 20.71 0.14 2.26
CA THR A 4 21.38 1.45 2.14
C THR A 4 21.36 1.94 0.70
N ILE A 5 21.68 1.05 -0.26
CA ILE A 5 21.59 1.34 -1.70
C ILE A 5 20.16 1.77 -2.09
N ALA A 6 19.15 1.06 -1.59
CA ALA A 6 17.74 1.42 -1.82
C ALA A 6 17.40 2.81 -1.25
N GLY A 7 17.93 3.14 -0.08
CA GLY A 7 17.83 4.46 0.53
C GLY A 7 18.45 5.56 -0.32
N SER A 8 19.67 5.34 -0.84
CA SER A 8 20.37 6.30 -1.70
C SER A 8 19.62 6.56 -3.00
N TRP A 9 19.13 5.52 -3.68
CA TRP A 9 18.32 5.70 -4.89
C TRP A 9 16.99 6.42 -4.61
N HIS A 10 16.36 6.16 -3.46
CA HIS A 10 15.15 6.87 -3.08
C HIS A 10 15.43 8.37 -2.88
N GLN A 11 16.51 8.73 -2.17
CA GLN A 11 16.90 10.13 -2.00
C GLN A 11 17.23 10.82 -3.33
N ALA A 12 17.83 10.08 -4.26
CA ALA A 12 18.10 10.55 -5.63
C ALA A 12 16.85 10.61 -6.53
N LYS A 13 15.64 10.33 -6.02
CA LYS A 13 14.38 10.24 -6.78
C LYS A 13 14.36 9.18 -7.88
N GLU A 14 15.28 8.23 -7.83
CA GLU A 14 15.37 7.09 -8.74
C GLU A 14 14.47 5.95 -8.25
N LEU A 15 13.15 6.22 -8.22
CA LEU A 15 12.17 5.38 -7.52
C LEU A 15 12.13 3.94 -8.03
N LYS A 16 12.29 3.72 -9.35
CA LYS A 16 12.30 2.36 -9.94
C LYS A 16 13.46 1.52 -9.40
N LYS A 17 14.66 2.12 -9.29
CA LYS A 17 15.84 1.46 -8.72
C LYS A 17 15.64 1.22 -7.23
N ALA A 18 15.13 2.21 -6.51
CA ALA A 18 14.80 2.09 -5.09
C ALA A 18 13.83 0.92 -4.82
N VAL A 19 12.73 0.80 -5.59
CA VAL A 19 11.78 -0.32 -5.52
C VAL A 19 12.48 -1.66 -5.69
N LYS A 20 13.34 -1.80 -6.71
CA LYS A 20 14.08 -3.04 -6.95
C LYS A 20 14.94 -3.42 -5.74
N PHE A 21 15.76 -2.49 -5.25
CA PHE A 21 16.68 -2.77 -4.14
C PHE A 21 15.96 -2.97 -2.80
N TYR A 22 14.86 -2.25 -2.53
CA TYR A 22 14.02 -2.52 -1.36
C TYR A 22 13.43 -3.93 -1.40
N GLY A 23 12.96 -4.40 -2.56
CA GLY A 23 12.44 -5.76 -2.71
C GLY A 23 13.51 -6.84 -2.52
N MET A 24 14.71 -6.63 -3.06
CA MET A 24 15.84 -7.54 -2.85
C MET A 24 16.25 -7.60 -1.37
N ALA A 25 16.40 -6.44 -0.73
CA ALA A 25 16.75 -6.36 0.69
C ALA A 25 15.65 -7.00 1.57
N ALA A 26 14.38 -6.77 1.25
CA ALA A 26 13.26 -7.36 1.98
C ALA A 26 13.25 -8.89 1.91
N ALA A 27 13.60 -9.46 0.76
CA ALA A 27 13.67 -10.90 0.57
C ALA A 27 14.84 -11.54 1.33
N VAL A 28 16.02 -10.91 1.31
CA VAL A 28 17.21 -11.38 2.03
C VAL A 28 17.04 -11.27 3.54
N GLU A 29 16.47 -10.16 4.01
CA GLU A 29 16.34 -9.87 5.45
C GLU A 29 15.03 -10.37 6.06
N ASN A 30 14.14 -10.99 5.27
CA ASN A 30 12.75 -11.33 5.64
C ASN A 30 12.05 -10.20 6.44
N ASN A 31 12.07 -8.99 5.87
CA ASN A 31 11.72 -7.77 6.61
C ASN A 31 10.49 -7.08 6.03
N GLY A 32 9.38 -7.11 6.77
CA GLY A 32 8.12 -6.53 6.34
C GLY A 32 8.18 -5.01 6.16
N ASN A 33 9.04 -4.29 6.89
CA ASN A 33 9.20 -2.85 6.71
C ASN A 33 9.86 -2.50 5.36
N LEU A 34 10.73 -3.37 4.84
CA LEU A 34 11.35 -3.19 3.53
C LEU A 34 10.36 -3.51 2.40
N TYR A 35 9.56 -4.56 2.55
CA TYR A 35 8.42 -4.82 1.66
C TYR A 35 7.40 -3.68 1.66
N TYR A 36 7.15 -3.07 2.83
CA TYR A 36 6.28 -1.91 2.94
C TYR A 36 6.83 -0.70 2.17
N LYS A 37 8.12 -0.37 2.31
CA LYS A 37 8.78 0.68 1.52
C LYS A 37 8.71 0.40 0.03
N GLN A 38 9.00 -0.84 -0.39
CA GLN A 38 8.84 -1.26 -1.79
C GLN A 38 7.41 -1.00 -2.29
N GLY A 39 6.41 -1.35 -1.48
CA GLY A 39 5.01 -1.15 -1.80
C GLY A 39 4.61 0.32 -1.90
N GLN A 40 5.06 1.17 -0.98
CA GLN A 40 4.80 2.61 -1.02
C GLN A 40 5.38 3.27 -2.26
N LEU A 41 6.64 2.97 -2.60
CA LEU A 41 7.26 3.54 -3.80
C LEU A 41 6.65 3.00 -5.09
N SER A 42 6.20 1.74 -5.09
CA SER A 42 5.46 1.19 -6.22
C SER A 42 4.10 1.88 -6.41
N PHE A 43 3.45 2.28 -5.31
CA PHE A 43 2.21 3.05 -5.35
C PHE A 43 2.43 4.47 -5.89
N GLU A 44 3.51 5.12 -5.46
CA GLU A 44 3.91 6.45 -5.96
C GLU A 44 4.25 6.43 -7.46
N LEU A 45 4.83 5.32 -7.94
CA LEU A 45 5.05 5.06 -9.37
C LEU A 45 3.78 4.61 -10.12
N GLU A 46 2.61 4.68 -9.48
CA GLU A 46 1.31 4.24 -10.02
C GLU A 46 1.27 2.76 -10.43
N ASN A 47 2.27 1.97 -10.04
CA ASN A 47 2.30 0.53 -10.25
C ASN A 47 1.52 -0.18 -9.14
N TYR A 48 0.20 0.00 -9.15
CA TYR A 48 -0.70 -0.49 -8.11
C TYR A 48 -0.65 -2.01 -7.94
N LYS A 49 -0.42 -2.77 -9.03
CA LYS A 49 -0.25 -4.22 -8.96
C LYS A 49 0.99 -4.62 -8.16
N ALA A 50 2.12 -3.96 -8.42
CA ALA A 50 3.36 -4.19 -7.66
C ALA A 50 3.25 -3.70 -6.22
N ALA A 51 2.55 -2.59 -5.99
CA ALA A 51 2.27 -2.06 -4.66
C ALA A 51 1.51 -3.09 -3.81
N ILE A 52 0.37 -3.58 -4.32
CA ILE A 52 -0.46 -4.59 -3.63
C ILE A 52 0.35 -5.85 -3.32
N LYS A 53 1.13 -6.36 -4.29
CA LYS A 53 1.97 -7.55 -4.09
C LYS A 53 2.98 -7.34 -2.96
N SER A 54 3.67 -6.20 -2.94
CA SER A 54 4.70 -5.91 -1.94
C SER A 54 4.09 -5.66 -0.56
N LEU A 55 2.97 -4.94 -0.48
CA LEU A 55 2.27 -4.67 0.77
C LEU A 55 1.67 -5.94 1.39
N ASN A 56 1.15 -6.87 0.57
CA ASN A 56 0.71 -8.18 1.06
C ASN A 56 1.87 -9.00 1.64
N LYS A 57 3.06 -8.94 1.04
CA LYS A 57 4.26 -9.56 1.62
C LYS A 57 4.65 -8.93 2.96
N ALA A 58 4.54 -7.60 3.08
CA ALA A 58 4.77 -6.92 4.35
C ALA A 58 3.80 -7.40 5.43
N LEU A 59 2.51 -7.53 5.11
CA LEU A 59 1.50 -8.08 6.02
C LEU A 59 1.74 -9.54 6.37
N ALA A 60 2.33 -10.34 5.48
CA ALA A 60 2.68 -11.72 5.76
C ALA A 60 3.93 -11.88 6.65
N THR A 61 4.63 -10.79 6.98
CA THR A 61 5.80 -10.85 7.87
C THR A 61 5.39 -10.56 9.31
N ASP A 62 5.79 -11.40 10.26
CA ASP A 62 5.38 -11.30 11.67
C ASP A 62 5.88 -10.03 12.37
N ASN A 63 7.07 -9.55 11.99
CA ASN A 63 7.69 -8.35 12.56
C ASN A 63 7.14 -7.02 12.01
N PHE A 64 6.11 -7.06 11.16
CA PHE A 64 5.57 -5.86 10.54
C PHE A 64 4.48 -5.20 11.39
N THR A 65 4.76 -3.98 11.85
CA THR A 65 3.91 -3.24 12.80
C THR A 65 2.95 -2.24 12.14
N LYS A 66 3.27 -1.73 10.94
CA LYS A 66 2.45 -0.73 10.22
C LYS A 66 1.30 -1.35 9.41
N ARG A 67 0.61 -2.34 9.99
CA ARG A 67 -0.39 -3.17 9.30
C ARG A 67 -1.56 -2.34 8.76
N ASP A 68 -2.12 -1.46 9.59
CA ASP A 68 -3.26 -0.61 9.19
C ASP A 68 -2.89 0.31 8.02
N ASN A 69 -1.69 0.90 8.05
CA ASN A 69 -1.18 1.73 6.95
C ASN A 69 -1.06 0.93 5.65
N ALA A 70 -0.50 -0.29 5.70
CA ALA A 70 -0.40 -1.15 4.52
C ALA A 70 -1.77 -1.53 3.95
N ILE A 71 -2.74 -1.87 4.81
CA ILE A 71 -4.11 -2.19 4.39
C ILE A 71 -4.76 -0.96 3.71
N MET A 72 -4.58 0.23 4.27
CA MET A 72 -5.07 1.47 3.65
C MET A 72 -4.45 1.72 2.28
N THR A 73 -3.12 1.57 2.13
CA THR A 73 -2.43 1.74 0.84
C THR A 73 -2.86 0.67 -0.17
N ILE A 74 -3.11 -0.58 0.25
CA ILE A 74 -3.68 -1.63 -0.62
C ILE A 74 -5.08 -1.20 -1.10
N ALA A 75 -5.92 -0.69 -0.20
CA ALA A 75 -7.26 -0.21 -0.56
C ALA A 75 -7.21 0.95 -1.56
N GLN A 76 -6.30 1.90 -1.37
CA GLN A 76 -6.05 2.99 -2.32
C GLN A 76 -5.54 2.46 -3.66
N SER A 77 -4.61 1.51 -3.66
CA SER A 77 -4.11 0.87 -4.87
C SER A 77 -5.24 0.19 -5.66
N HIS A 78 -6.16 -0.49 -4.96
CA HIS A 78 -7.34 -1.05 -5.59
C HIS A 78 -8.23 0.03 -6.22
N PHE A 79 -8.48 1.13 -5.50
CA PHE A 79 -9.29 2.23 -5.99
C PHE A 79 -8.72 2.84 -7.28
N TYR A 80 -7.43 3.18 -7.30
CA TYR A 80 -6.80 3.76 -8.48
C TYR A 80 -6.64 2.76 -9.65
N SER A 81 -6.74 1.45 -9.38
CA SER A 81 -6.85 0.41 -10.40
C SER A 81 -8.30 0.09 -10.83
N ASP A 82 -9.26 0.97 -10.52
CA ASP A 82 -10.70 0.84 -10.78
C ASP A 82 -11.38 -0.39 -10.14
N ARG A 83 -10.75 -1.00 -9.13
CA ARG A 83 -11.28 -2.16 -8.40
C ARG A 83 -12.09 -1.72 -7.19
N PHE A 84 -13.21 -1.04 -7.43
CA PHE A 84 -14.03 -0.40 -6.39
C PHE A 84 -14.51 -1.35 -5.29
N LYS A 85 -14.96 -2.57 -5.64
CA LYS A 85 -15.38 -3.58 -4.65
C LYS A 85 -14.25 -3.98 -3.70
N SER A 86 -13.07 -4.29 -4.27
CA SER A 86 -11.88 -4.63 -3.47
C SER A 86 -11.42 -3.44 -2.63
N ALA A 87 -11.41 -2.24 -3.21
CA ALA A 87 -11.05 -1.01 -2.52
C ALA A 87 -11.95 -0.77 -1.30
N TYR A 88 -13.27 -0.87 -1.48
CA TYR A 88 -14.24 -0.67 -0.42
C TYR A 88 -14.08 -1.69 0.72
N SER A 89 -13.94 -2.98 0.37
CA SER A 89 -13.73 -4.06 1.34
C SER A 89 -12.46 -3.85 2.16
N MET A 90 -11.33 -3.55 1.50
CA MET A 90 -10.07 -3.30 2.18
C MET A 90 -10.09 -2.02 3.00
N MET A 91 -10.75 -0.96 2.52
CA MET A 91 -10.89 0.29 3.26
C MET A 91 -11.77 0.11 4.50
N LYS A 92 -12.79 -0.75 4.45
CA LYS A 92 -13.57 -1.15 5.63
C LYS A 92 -12.70 -1.82 6.68
N LYS A 93 -11.79 -2.71 6.28
CA LYS A 93 -10.82 -3.34 7.19
C LYS A 93 -9.91 -2.29 7.83
N ALA A 94 -9.37 -1.35 7.03
CA ALA A 94 -8.56 -0.24 7.56
C ALA A 94 -9.34 0.66 8.54
N ALA A 95 -10.63 0.90 8.30
CA ALA A 95 -11.51 1.67 9.17
C ALA A 95 -11.88 0.95 10.49
N ALA A 96 -11.61 -0.36 10.60
CA ALA A 96 -11.74 -1.16 11.81
C ALA A 96 -10.38 -1.50 12.45
N GLY A 97 -9.31 -0.86 11.99
CA GLY A 97 -7.96 -1.03 12.52
C GLY A 97 -7.74 -0.41 13.90
N LYS A 98 -6.50 -0.47 14.38
CA LYS A 98 -6.10 0.03 15.71
C LYS A 98 -5.53 1.44 15.66
N ASN A 99 -4.90 1.83 14.55
CA ASN A 99 -4.32 3.15 14.36
C ASN A 99 -5.42 4.19 14.12
N LYS A 100 -5.69 5.03 15.12
CA LYS A 100 -6.74 6.06 15.09
C LYS A 100 -6.65 7.01 13.89
N SER A 101 -5.44 7.39 13.48
CA SER A 101 -5.24 8.26 12.31
C SER A 101 -5.63 7.55 11.02
N VAL A 102 -5.18 6.31 10.84
CA VAL A 102 -5.58 5.48 9.70
C VAL A 102 -7.08 5.22 9.70
N VAL A 103 -7.69 4.92 10.85
CA VAL A 103 -9.13 4.70 10.96
C VAL A 103 -9.92 5.94 10.52
N LYS A 104 -9.52 7.14 10.97
CA LYS A 104 -10.17 8.40 10.56
C LYS A 104 -10.06 8.60 9.05
N ASN A 105 -8.86 8.44 8.50
CA ASN A 105 -8.61 8.59 7.06
C ASN A 105 -9.36 7.54 6.23
N ALA A 106 -9.42 6.29 6.69
CA ALA A 106 -10.13 5.21 6.03
C ALA A 106 -11.64 5.47 5.97
N LYS A 107 -12.23 6.06 7.01
CA LYS A 107 -13.65 6.48 7.00
C LYS A 107 -13.93 7.56 5.95
N LEU A 108 -13.02 8.53 5.79
CA LEU A 108 -13.13 9.55 4.73
C LEU A 108 -13.02 8.91 3.34
N TRP A 109 -12.07 8.01 3.17
CA TRP A 109 -11.91 7.24 1.93
C TRP A 109 -13.12 6.36 1.62
N LEU A 110 -13.77 5.75 2.62
CA LEU A 110 -15.02 4.99 2.39
C LEU A 110 -16.11 5.87 1.80
N LYS A 111 -16.22 7.14 2.23
CA LYS A 111 -17.16 8.09 1.63
C LYS A 111 -16.75 8.41 0.19
N HIS A 112 -15.47 8.72 -0.03
CA HIS A 112 -14.94 9.02 -1.36
C HIS A 112 -15.16 7.87 -2.37
N ILE A 113 -14.84 6.62 -1.99
CA ILE A 113 -15.03 5.44 -2.84
C ILE A 113 -16.51 5.30 -3.25
N LYS A 114 -17.44 5.51 -2.32
CA LYS A 114 -18.89 5.46 -2.60
C LYS A 114 -19.31 6.52 -3.60
N GLU A 115 -18.85 7.75 -3.40
CA GLU A 115 -19.17 8.89 -4.27
C GLU A 115 -18.61 8.69 -5.67
N SER A 116 -17.33 8.33 -5.79
CA SER A 116 -16.69 8.04 -7.08
C SER A 116 -17.38 6.89 -7.83
N ALA A 117 -17.74 5.82 -7.13
CA ALA A 117 -18.45 4.70 -7.73
C ALA A 117 -19.86 5.09 -8.20
N LYS A 118 -20.59 5.90 -7.42
CA LYS A 118 -21.90 6.44 -7.80
C LYS A 118 -21.79 7.32 -9.06
N THR A 119 -20.83 8.25 -9.09
CA THR A 119 -20.61 9.13 -10.25
C THR A 119 -20.30 8.34 -11.52
N ARG A 120 -19.52 7.26 -11.38
CA ARG A 120 -19.17 6.38 -12.51
C ARG A 120 -20.22 5.30 -12.80
N LYS A 121 -21.31 5.22 -12.02
CA LYS A 121 -22.34 4.17 -12.09
C LYS A 121 -21.78 2.74 -11.98
N ILE A 122 -20.74 2.55 -11.15
CA ILE A 122 -20.06 1.27 -10.91
C ILE A 122 -20.45 0.73 -9.52
N ALA A 123 -20.60 -0.60 -9.41
CA ALA A 123 -20.81 -1.25 -8.12
C ALA A 123 -19.53 -1.24 -7.26
N TYR A 124 -19.65 -0.83 -6.00
CA TYR A 124 -18.53 -0.77 -5.05
C TYR A 124 -18.68 -1.72 -3.85
N LYS A 125 -19.81 -2.39 -3.72
CA LYS A 125 -20.07 -3.41 -2.69
C LYS A 125 -20.73 -4.62 -3.34
#